data_AF-A0AAD5VTU2-F1
#
_entry.id   AF-A0AAD5VTU2-F1
#
_cell.length_a   1.000
_cell.length_b   1.000
_cell.length_c   1.000
_cell.angle_alpha   90.00
_cell.angle_beta   90.00
_cell.angle_gamma   90.00
#
_symmetry.space_group_name_H-M   'P 1'
#
loop_
_entity.id
_entity.type
_entity.pdbx_description
1 polymer ?
#
loop_
_entity_poly.entity_id
_entity_poly.type
_entity_poly.pdbx_seq_one_letter_code
_entity_poly.pdbx_strand_id
1 'polypeptide(L)'
;MFRIHHPPLCFALISAARSVAAMGKGWHLVQNGTTGIVALESTIVSDNLAIFFDRATNDPLQINEHTAWGALYNLETNTASPLDLATDSFCASGGFLSNGTMAGYSRIMTRTTASHRVKL
;
A
#
# COMPACT_ATOMS: atom_id res chain seq x y z
N MET A 1 41.82 -57.64 34.00
CA MET A 1 40.58 -58.14 33.36
C MET A 1 39.48 -57.12 33.64
N PHE A 2 39.24 -56.19 32.72
CA PHE A 2 37.96 -55.47 32.49
C PHE A 2 38.16 -54.59 31.24
N ARG A 3 37.48 -54.95 30.15
CA ARG A 3 37.58 -54.34 28.82
C ARG A 3 36.52 -53.25 28.73
N ILE A 4 36.91 -51.98 28.66
CA ILE A 4 35.99 -50.85 28.44
C ILE A 4 35.60 -50.86 26.95
N HIS A 5 34.40 -51.37 26.64
CA HIS A 5 33.84 -51.29 25.29
C HIS A 5 33.45 -49.84 25.00
N HIS A 6 34.13 -49.20 24.05
CA HIS A 6 33.65 -47.97 23.43
C HIS A 6 32.54 -48.33 22.43
N PRO A 7 31.32 -47.78 22.51
CA PRO A 7 30.41 -47.83 21.38
C PRO A 7 30.96 -46.91 20.27
N PRO A 8 30.93 -47.34 19.00
CA PRO A 8 31.35 -46.48 17.90
C PRO A 8 30.41 -45.27 17.84
N LEU A 9 31.04 -44.10 17.76
CA LEU A 9 30.44 -42.81 17.43
C LEU A 9 29.59 -42.95 16.15
N CYS A 10 28.31 -43.29 16.31
CA CYS A 10 27.29 -43.01 15.30
C CYS A 10 27.04 -41.51 15.33
N PHE A 11 27.85 -40.77 14.57
CA PHE A 11 27.48 -39.42 14.14
C PHE A 11 26.19 -39.53 13.33
N ALA A 12 25.06 -39.30 14.00
CA ALA A 12 23.79 -39.12 13.31
C ALA A 12 23.90 -37.82 12.50
N LEU A 13 24.14 -37.94 11.19
CA LEU A 13 23.96 -36.85 10.24
C LEU A 13 22.47 -36.50 10.24
N ILE A 14 22.10 -35.49 11.02
CA ILE A 14 20.79 -34.84 10.93
C ILE A 14 20.76 -34.14 9.58
N SER A 15 20.25 -34.83 8.56
CA SER A 15 19.95 -34.20 7.28
C SER A 15 18.76 -33.27 7.51
N ALA A 16 19.04 -31.97 7.65
CA ALA A 16 18.00 -30.96 7.69
C ALA A 16 17.35 -30.89 6.30
N ALA A 17 16.28 -31.65 6.09
CA ALA A 17 15.44 -31.49 4.92
C ALA A 17 14.87 -30.06 4.93
N ARG A 18 15.44 -29.17 4.11
CA ARG A 18 14.83 -27.87 3.82
C ARG A 18 13.53 -28.17 3.11
N SER A 19 12.41 -27.96 3.80
CA SER A 19 11.11 -27.90 3.17
C SER A 19 11.13 -26.72 2.20
N VAL A 20 11.26 -27.00 0.90
CA VAL A 20 10.92 -26.03 -0.13
C VAL A 20 9.41 -25.88 -0.04
N ALA A 21 8.93 -24.75 0.49
CA ALA A 21 7.52 -24.43 0.45
C ALA A 21 7.08 -24.55 -1.01
N ALA A 22 6.08 -25.41 -1.26
CA ALA A 22 5.50 -25.55 -2.58
C ALA A 22 5.05 -24.16 -3.04
N MET A 23 5.49 -23.73 -4.22
CA MET A 23 5.04 -22.50 -4.86
C MET A 23 3.61 -22.72 -5.37
N GLY A 24 2.66 -22.87 -4.44
CA GLY A 24 1.24 -22.92 -4.71
C GLY A 24 0.71 -21.53 -5.04
N LYS A 25 -0.50 -21.45 -5.61
CA LYS A 25 -1.25 -20.19 -5.66
C LYS A 25 -1.38 -19.67 -4.24
N GLY A 26 -0.62 -18.64 -3.89
CA GLY A 26 -0.49 -18.11 -2.54
C GLY A 26 -0.34 -16.59 -2.56
N TRP A 27 -0.69 -15.96 -1.45
CA TRP A 27 -0.51 -14.52 -1.28
C TRP A 27 0.93 -14.23 -0.86
N HIS A 28 1.55 -13.28 -1.54
CA HIS A 28 2.87 -12.76 -1.19
C HIS A 28 2.72 -11.28 -0.85
N LEU A 29 3.29 -10.86 0.29
CA LEU A 29 3.45 -9.45 0.58
C LEU A 29 4.65 -8.95 -0.20
N VAL A 30 4.41 -8.02 -1.12
CA VAL A 30 5.44 -7.41 -1.95
C VAL A 30 5.34 -5.89 -1.81
N GLN A 31 6.49 -5.24 -1.61
CA GLN A 31 6.59 -3.78 -1.54
C GLN A 31 7.53 -3.29 -2.64
N ASN A 32 6.96 -2.91 -3.78
CA ASN A 32 7.71 -2.44 -4.96
C ASN A 32 7.96 -0.92 -4.93
N GLY A 33 7.21 -0.17 -4.12
CA GLY A 33 7.34 1.27 -4.01
C GLY A 33 6.58 1.82 -2.81
N THR A 34 6.56 3.13 -2.68
CA THR A 34 5.91 3.86 -1.58
C THR A 34 5.03 4.97 -2.15
N THR A 35 3.82 5.12 -1.62
CA THR A 35 2.89 6.20 -2.00
C THR A 35 3.33 7.57 -1.49
N GLY A 36 4.13 7.60 -0.40
CA GLY A 36 4.60 8.81 0.26
C GLY A 36 3.58 9.45 1.20
N ILE A 37 2.41 8.83 1.34
CA ILE A 37 1.31 9.17 2.25
C ILE A 37 0.88 7.91 3.01
N VAL A 38 0.15 8.05 4.10
CA VAL A 38 -0.57 6.92 4.71
C VAL A 38 -1.83 6.65 3.88
N ALA A 39 -1.78 5.61 3.05
CA ALA A 39 -2.90 5.23 2.19
C ALA A 39 -4.06 4.65 3.02
N LEU A 40 -5.04 5.49 3.36
CA LEU A 40 -6.23 5.13 4.14
C LEU A 40 -7.39 4.68 3.27
N GLU A 41 -7.53 5.29 2.10
CA GLU A 41 -8.56 4.96 1.11
C GLU A 41 -7.91 4.82 -0.27
N SER A 42 -8.43 3.90 -1.09
CA SER A 42 -7.89 3.65 -2.44
C SER A 42 -8.99 3.54 -3.47
N THR A 43 -8.71 3.95 -4.70
CA THR A 43 -9.61 3.77 -5.84
C THR A 43 -8.83 3.56 -7.12
N ILE A 44 -9.14 2.49 -7.85
CA ILE A 44 -8.57 2.23 -9.17
C ILE A 44 -9.28 3.10 -10.20
N VAL A 45 -8.51 3.86 -10.97
CA VAL A 45 -9.04 4.85 -11.92
C VAL A 45 -8.71 4.52 -13.38
N SER A 46 -7.72 3.65 -13.61
CA SER A 46 -7.44 3.03 -14.91
C SER A 46 -6.72 1.70 -14.70
N ASP A 47 -6.37 1.02 -15.79
CA ASP A 47 -5.62 -0.25 -15.76
C ASP A 47 -4.29 -0.14 -15.00
N ASN A 48 -3.69 1.05 -14.95
CA ASN A 48 -2.35 1.27 -14.38
C ASN A 48 -2.33 2.36 -13.31
N LEU A 49 -3.47 2.97 -12.97
CA LEU A 49 -3.52 4.08 -12.03
C LEU A 49 -4.47 3.80 -10.87
N ALA A 50 -3.99 4.06 -9.67
CA ALA A 50 -4.76 4.12 -8.44
C ALA A 50 -4.63 5.49 -7.81
N ILE A 51 -5.70 6.01 -7.23
CA ILE A 51 -5.68 7.16 -6.34
C ILE A 51 -5.69 6.63 -4.91
N PHE A 52 -4.80 7.16 -4.08
CA PHE A 52 -4.79 6.95 -2.64
C PHE A 52 -5.05 8.27 -1.92
N PHE A 53 -5.79 8.19 -0.81
CA PHE A 53 -6.10 9.32 0.06
C PHE A 53 -5.55 9.09 1.47
N ASP A 54 -5.14 10.18 2.10
CA ASP A 54 -4.64 10.25 3.46
C ASP A 54 -5.50 11.23 4.29
N ARG A 55 -5.23 11.27 5.59
CA ARG A 55 -5.58 12.35 6.50
C ARG A 55 -4.58 13.49 6.38
N ALA A 56 -4.99 14.66 6.87
CA ALA A 56 -4.11 15.83 6.94
C ALA A 56 -3.01 15.70 8.02
N THR A 57 -2.03 14.82 7.80
CA THR A 57 -0.82 14.69 8.64
C THR A 57 0.46 15.07 7.91
N ASN A 58 1.60 15.03 8.61
CA ASN A 58 2.88 15.56 8.15
C ASN A 58 3.72 14.50 7.43
N ASP A 59 3.13 13.89 6.41
CA ASP A 59 3.69 12.80 5.62
C ASP A 59 4.72 13.26 4.57
N PRO A 60 5.62 12.37 4.10
CA PRO A 60 6.79 12.75 3.30
C PRO A 60 6.49 13.30 1.90
N LEU A 61 5.36 12.94 1.28
CA LEU A 61 5.00 13.44 -0.04
C LEU A 61 4.55 14.91 0.06
N GLN A 62 5.18 15.79 -0.72
CA GLN A 62 4.96 17.23 -0.65
C GLN A 62 4.39 17.77 -1.97
N ILE A 63 3.56 18.81 -1.87
CA ILE A 63 3.03 19.58 -2.99
C ILE A 63 2.80 21.02 -2.53
N ASN A 64 3.15 22.01 -3.35
CA ASN A 64 2.86 23.43 -3.07
C ASN A 64 3.23 23.88 -1.63
N GLU A 65 4.38 23.43 -1.11
CA GLU A 65 4.90 23.75 0.24
C GLU A 65 4.10 23.16 1.42
N HIS A 66 3.20 22.21 1.17
CA HIS A 66 2.52 21.44 2.21
C HIS A 66 2.55 19.93 1.91
N THR A 67 2.26 19.11 2.92
CA THR A 67 2.10 17.66 2.70
C THR A 67 0.91 17.41 1.76
N ALA A 68 1.11 16.50 0.80
CA ALA A 68 0.06 16.00 -0.06
C ALA A 68 -0.85 15.04 0.72
N TRP A 69 -2.16 15.24 0.66
CA TRP A 69 -3.15 14.36 1.28
C TRP A 69 -3.75 13.35 0.29
N GLY A 70 -3.22 13.32 -0.94
CA GLY A 70 -3.54 12.32 -1.94
C GLY A 70 -2.34 12.02 -2.81
N ALA A 71 -2.32 10.81 -3.37
CA ALA A 71 -1.29 10.36 -4.29
C ALA A 71 -1.92 9.63 -5.46
N LEU A 72 -1.53 9.99 -6.68
CA LEU A 72 -1.75 9.19 -7.86
C LEU A 72 -0.60 8.19 -7.98
N TYR A 73 -0.93 6.90 -7.97
CA TYR A 73 0.03 5.82 -7.99
C TYR A 73 -0.05 5.05 -9.30
N ASN A 74 1.09 4.89 -9.95
CA ASN A 74 1.21 4.05 -11.12
C ASN A 74 1.54 2.61 -10.69
N LEU A 75 0.62 1.69 -10.97
CA LEU A 75 0.69 0.27 -10.60
C LEU A 75 1.73 -0.53 -11.41
N GLU A 76 2.11 -0.03 -12.59
CA GLU A 76 3.12 -0.67 -13.43
C GLU A 76 4.52 -0.25 -13.00
N THR A 77 4.75 1.05 -12.84
CA THR A 77 6.07 1.61 -12.47
C THR A 77 6.30 1.65 -10.97
N ASN A 78 5.26 1.44 -10.16
CA ASN A 78 5.29 1.51 -8.70
C ASN A 78 5.71 2.88 -8.14
N THR A 79 5.33 3.96 -8.84
CA THR A 79 5.70 5.35 -8.51
C THR A 79 4.48 6.19 -8.15
N ALA A 80 4.65 7.09 -7.18
CA ALA A 80 3.62 8.03 -6.74
C ALA A 80 3.86 9.45 -7.28
N SER A 81 2.79 10.19 -7.52
CA SER A 81 2.77 11.63 -7.79
C SER A 81 1.75 12.30 -6.86
N PRO A 82 2.07 13.47 -6.28
CA PRO A 82 1.17 14.12 -5.35
C PRO A 82 -0.11 14.64 -6.03
N LEU A 83 -1.22 14.59 -5.30
CA LEU A 83 -2.48 15.23 -5.66
C LEU A 83 -2.77 16.37 -4.69
N ASP A 84 -3.05 17.55 -5.24
CA ASP A 84 -3.47 18.71 -4.45
C ASP A 84 -4.98 18.65 -4.23
N LEU A 85 -5.37 18.31 -3.00
CA LEU A 85 -6.76 18.16 -2.61
C LEU A 85 -7.21 19.44 -1.90
N ALA A 86 -8.30 20.05 -2.39
CA ALA A 86 -8.79 21.28 -1.78
C ALA A 86 -9.44 21.10 -0.39
N THR A 87 -9.63 19.86 0.10
CA THR A 87 -10.16 19.54 1.44
C THR A 87 -9.56 18.21 1.93
N ASP A 88 -9.43 18.04 3.25
CA ASP A 88 -8.99 16.79 3.88
C ASP A 88 -9.93 15.63 3.50
N SER A 89 -9.42 14.57 2.90
CA SER A 89 -10.18 13.39 2.48
C SER A 89 -10.46 12.40 3.61
N PHE A 90 -9.99 12.62 4.84
CA PHE A 90 -10.19 11.66 5.91
C PHE A 90 -11.67 11.47 6.26
N CYS A 91 -12.12 10.20 6.31
CA CYS A 91 -13.51 9.82 6.55
C CYS A 91 -14.47 10.36 5.46
N ALA A 92 -13.92 10.60 4.27
CA ALA A 92 -14.69 10.92 3.09
C ALA A 92 -15.40 9.67 2.54
N SER A 93 -16.27 9.89 1.57
CA SER A 93 -16.86 8.82 0.77
C SER A 93 -17.07 9.34 -0.64
N GLY A 94 -17.05 8.45 -1.63
CA GLY A 94 -17.18 8.86 -3.02
C GLY A 94 -17.46 7.70 -3.96
N GLY A 95 -17.62 8.03 -5.23
CA GLY A 95 -17.85 7.04 -6.28
C GLY A 95 -17.78 7.65 -7.67
N PHE A 96 -17.82 6.77 -8.67
CA PHE A 96 -17.81 7.17 -10.07
C PHE A 96 -19.22 7.53 -10.55
N LEU A 97 -19.30 8.63 -11.29
CA LEU A 97 -20.48 9.01 -12.06
C LEU A 97 -20.49 8.27 -13.41
N SER A 98 -21.65 8.20 -14.05
CA SER A 98 -21.82 7.50 -15.35
C SER A 98 -20.95 8.06 -16.49
N ASN A 99 -20.41 9.26 -16.32
CA ASN A 99 -19.48 9.89 -17.27
C ASN A 99 -17.99 9.61 -16.95
N GLY A 100 -17.69 8.72 -16.00
CA GLY A 100 -16.33 8.34 -15.61
C GLY A 100 -15.64 9.29 -14.63
N THR A 101 -16.25 10.41 -14.23
CA THR A 101 -15.68 11.30 -13.21
C THR A 101 -15.94 10.78 -11.81
N MET A 102 -14.99 10.94 -10.89
CA MET A 102 -15.17 10.60 -9.49
C MET A 102 -15.72 11.80 -8.71
N ALA A 103 -16.74 11.57 -7.89
CA ALA A 103 -17.26 12.54 -6.93
C ALA A 103 -16.95 12.08 -5.51
N GLY A 104 -16.22 12.90 -4.75
CA GLY A 104 -15.96 12.69 -3.33
C GLY A 104 -16.68 13.70 -2.44
N TYR A 105 -17.02 13.29 -1.22
CA TYR A 105 -17.60 14.10 -0.15
C TYR A 105 -16.73 13.97 1.10
N SER A 106 -16.02 15.04 1.47
CA SER A 106 -15.27 15.09 2.73
C SER A 106 -16.16 15.48 3.91
N ARG A 107 -15.90 14.89 5.09
CA ARG A 107 -16.59 15.20 6.34
C ARG A 107 -15.83 16.21 7.23
N ILE A 108 -14.55 16.47 6.95
CA ILE A 108 -13.74 17.47 7.67
C ILE A 108 -13.78 18.76 6.83
N MET A 109 -14.88 19.48 6.95
CA MET A 109 -15.17 20.65 6.11
C MET A 109 -15.27 21.92 6.95
N THR A 110 -14.23 22.75 6.93
CA THR A 110 -14.33 24.17 7.28
C THR A 110 -14.93 24.93 6.10
N ARG A 111 -16.25 25.13 6.14
CA ARG A 111 -17.09 26.01 5.28
C ARG A 111 -17.15 25.68 3.77
N THR A 112 -18.34 25.21 3.37
CA THR A 112 -19.04 25.47 2.09
C THR A 112 -18.27 25.18 0.79
N THR A 113 -18.80 24.24 0.00
CA THR A 113 -18.39 23.80 -1.36
C THR A 113 -17.07 23.04 -1.49
N ALA A 114 -17.14 21.72 -1.61
CA ALA A 114 -16.11 20.91 -2.27
C ALA A 114 -16.63 19.49 -2.52
N SER A 115 -17.37 19.33 -3.61
CA SER A 115 -17.27 18.09 -4.37
C SER A 115 -15.96 18.20 -5.13
N HIS A 116 -14.96 17.40 -4.76
CA HIS A 116 -13.76 17.31 -5.60
C HIS A 116 -14.08 16.43 -6.78
N ARG A 117 -14.04 17.03 -7.96
CA ARG A 117 -14.07 16.31 -9.22
C ARG A 117 -12.64 16.09 -9.66
N VAL A 118 -12.17 14.86 -9.47
CA VAL A 118 -10.95 14.43 -10.16
C VAL A 118 -11.36 14.11 -11.59
N LYS A 119 -10.89 14.92 -12.54
CA LYS A 119 -10.99 14.63 -13.96
C LYS A 119 -9.75 13.82 -14.32
N LEU A 120 -9.97 12.55 -14.62
CA LEU A 120 -8.94 11.61 -15.10
C LEU A 120 -8.49 12.00 -16.51
#